data_AF-A0A524Q7C7-F1
#
_entry.id   AF-A0A524Q7C7-F1
#
_cell.length_a   1.000
_cell.length_b   1.000
_cell.length_c   1.000
_cell.angle_alpha   90.00
_cell.angle_beta   90.00
_cell.angle_gamma   90.00
#
_symmetry.space_group_name_H-M   'P 1'
#
loop_
_entity.id
_entity.type
_entity.pdbx_description
1 polymer ?
#
loop_
_entity_poly.entity_id
_entity_poly.type
_entity_poly.pdbx_seq_one_letter_code
_entity_poly.pdbx_strand_id
1 'polypeptide(L)' 'SCYDPDERGLACGECDSCMIRRRGFIEADVPDPTRYAPAAS' A
#
# COMPACT_ATOMS: atom_id res chain seq x y z
N SER A 1 4.27 2.69 6.74
CA SER A 1 3.23 3.11 7.70
C SER A 1 1.97 3.47 6.95
N CYS A 2 0.96 2.60 6.95
CA CYS A 2 -0.36 2.96 6.41
C CYS A 2 -1.12 3.80 7.44
N TYR A 3 -1.93 4.77 7.02
CA TYR A 3 -2.77 5.56 7.93
C TYR A 3 -4.06 4.85 8.32
N ASP A 4 -4.50 3.91 7.49
CA ASP A 4 -5.76 3.20 7.64
C ASP A 4 -5.60 1.72 7.24
N PRO A 5 -4.81 0.93 7.99
CA PRO A 5 -4.69 -0.49 7.70
C PRO A 5 -6.00 -1.23 8.01
N ASP A 6 -6.27 -2.35 7.31
CA ASP A 6 -7.44 -3.20 7.61
C ASP A 6 -7.29 -3.89 8.98
N GLU A 7 -8.35 -4.60 9.41
CA GLU A 7 -8.38 -5.34 10.68
C GLU A 7 -7.26 -6.39 10.82
N ARG A 8 -6.66 -6.82 9.71
CA ARG A 8 -5.55 -7.78 9.67
C ARG A 8 -4.18 -7.10 9.55
N GLY A 9 -4.15 -5.77 9.57
CA GLY A 9 -2.94 -4.96 9.43
C GLY A 9 -2.47 -4.76 7.99
N LEU A 10 -3.27 -5.09 6.98
CA LEU A 10 -2.93 -4.89 5.57
C LEU A 10 -3.09 -3.41 5.20
N ALA A 11 -2.23 -2.89 4.33
CA ALA A 11 -2.29 -1.48 3.97
C ALA A 11 -3.52 -1.17 3.08
N CYS A 12 -4.25 -0.07 3.30
CA CYS A 12 -5.44 0.25 2.49
C CYS A 12 -5.17 0.39 0.99
N GLY A 13 -4.03 0.93 0.60
CA GLY A 13 -3.71 1.14 -0.82
C GLY A 13 -4.18 2.46 -1.40
N GLU A 14 -4.85 3.30 -0.61
CA GLU A 14 -5.49 4.53 -1.10
C GLU A 14 -5.01 5.80 -0.37
N CYS A 15 -4.43 5.68 0.83
CA CYS A 15 -3.87 6.83 1.54
C CYS A 15 -2.53 7.31 0.95
N ASP A 16 -2.14 8.55 1.24
CA ASP A 16 -0.93 9.17 0.71
C ASP A 16 0.32 8.32 0.93
N SER A 17 0.49 7.73 2.12
CA SER A 17 1.65 6.87 2.38
C SER A 17 1.65 5.59 1.52
N CYS A 18 0.48 5.05 1.18
CA CYS A 18 0.38 3.94 0.25
C CYS A 18 0.73 4.36 -1.18
N MET A 19 0.27 5.54 -1.62
CA MET A 19 0.54 6.08 -2.94
C MET A 19 2.03 6.41 -3.14
N ILE A 20 2.64 7.11 -2.17
CA ILE A 20 4.07 7.42 -2.16
C ILE A 20 4.90 6.13 -2.20
N ARG A 21 4.51 5.12 -1.41
CA ARG A 21 5.20 3.84 -1.38
C ARG A 21 5.15 3.12 -2.73
N ARG A 22 3.96 2.97 -3.34
CA ARG A 22 3.81 2.33 -4.67
C ARG A 22 4.66 3.04 -5.71
N ARG A 23 4.62 4.37 -5.69
CA ARG A 23 5.41 5.20 -6.61
C ARG A 23 6.91 4.95 -6.44
N GLY A 24 7.41 4.88 -5.20
CA GLY A 24 8.82 4.59 -4.94
C GLY A 24 9.26 3.23 -5.50
N PHE A 25 8.43 2.19 -5.36
CA PHE A 25 8.72 0.88 -5.93
C PHE A 25 8.71 0.89 -7.47
N ILE A 26 7.75 1.58 -8.09
CA ILE A 26 7.69 1.76 -9.55
C ILE A 26 8.92 2.51 -10.08
N GLU A 27 9.29 3.63 -9.45
CA GLU A 27 10.43 4.46 -9.85
C GLU A 27 11.77 3.71 -9.71
N ALA A 28 11.87 2.80 -8.75
CA ALA A 28 13.05 1.97 -8.54
C ALA A 28 13.06 0.66 -9.36
N ASP A 29 12.02 0.41 -10.17
CA ASP A 29 11.84 -0.81 -10.97
C ASP A 29 11.97 -2.10 -10.13
N VAL A 30 11.40 -2.07 -8.92
CA VAL A 30 11.40 -3.21 -7.99
C VAL A 30 9.98 -3.59 -7.58
N PRO A 31 9.69 -4.89 -7.39
CA PRO A 31 8.38 -5.32 -6.91
C PRO A 31 8.06 -4.76 -5.51
N ASP A 32 6.85 -4.24 -5.33
CA ASP A 32 6.34 -3.83 -4.01
C ASP A 32 5.95 -5.08 -3.18
N PRO A 33 6.64 -5.38 -2.06
CA PRO A 33 6.32 -6.52 -1.21
C PRO A 33 5.12 -6.24 -0.29
N THR A 34 4.54 -5.04 -0.33
CA THR A 34 3.46 -4.65 0.57
C THR A 34 2.19 -5.43 0.28
N ARG A 35 1.63 -6.04 1.33
CA ARG A 35 0.31 -6.65 1.26
C ARG A 35 -0.75 -5.59 1.47
N TYR A 36 -1.57 -5.39 0.45
CA TYR A 36 -2.69 -4.45 0.48
C TYR A 36 -3.98 -5.17 0.88
N ALA A 37 -4.86 -4.44 1.57
CA ALA A 37 -6.21 -4.87 1.79
C ALA A 37 -6.90 -5.08 0.42
N PRO A 38 -7.77 -6.09 0.29
CA PRO A 38 -8.63 -6.18 -0.89
C PRO A 38 -9.47 -4.92 -0.99
N ALA A 39 -9.66 -4.39 -2.20
CA ALA A 39 -10.61 -3.31 -2.41
C ALA A 39 -11.96 -3.73 -1.84
N ALA A 40 -12.54 -2.92 -0.95
CA ALA A 40 -13.84 -3.21 -0.37
C ALA A 40 -14.83 -3.43 -1.54
N SER A 41 -15.50 -4.59 -1.53
CA SER A 41 -16.52 -4.92 -2.53
C SER A 41 -17.79 -4.13 -2.30
#